data_AF-A0A4V1SPW2-F1
#
_entry.id   AF-A0A4V1SPW2-F1
#
_cell.length_a   1.000
_cell.length_b   1.000
_cell.length_c   1.000
_cell.angle_alpha   90.00
_cell.angle_beta   90.00
_cell.angle_gamma   90.00
#
_symmetry.space_group_name_H-M   'P 1'
#
loop_
_entity.id
_entity.type
_entity.pdbx_description
1 polymer ?
#
loop_
_entity_poly.entity_id
_entity_poly.type
_entity_poly.pdbx_seq_one_letter_code
_entity_poly.pdbx_strand_id
1 'polypeptide(L)' 'PTGNVDEEMGERLFRLFRELNKRLNTTVLIATHDLALVRKARTDVLRLADGMVVRVHAPAEPPPAPGQGPAQ' A
#
# COMPACT_ATOMS: atom_id res chain seq x y z
N PRO A 1 -12.76 10.67 5.38
CA PRO A 1 -13.27 11.94 5.94
C PRO A 1 -12.34 12.59 7.00
N THR A 2 -11.02 12.48 6.87
CA THR A 2 -10.06 13.38 7.53
C THR A 2 -9.60 14.41 6.50
N GLY A 3 -10.53 15.28 6.07
CA GLY A 3 -10.35 16.21 4.96
C GLY A 3 -9.36 17.36 5.23
N ASN A 4 -8.47 17.22 6.22
CA ASN A 4 -7.50 18.25 6.64
C ASN A 4 -6.10 17.68 6.88
N VAL A 5 -5.82 16.47 6.40
CA VAL A 5 -4.47 15.90 6.42
C VAL A 5 -3.90 16.12 5.03
N ASP A 6 -2.91 17.00 4.92
CA ASP A 6 -2.18 17.20 3.68
C ASP A 6 -1.41 15.92 3.28
N GLU A 7 -1.02 15.83 2.01
CA GLU A 7 -0.37 14.64 1.43
C GLU A 7 0.90 14.23 2.22
N GLU A 8 1.70 15.22 2.68
CA GLU A 8 2.93 14.96 3.43
C GLU A 8 2.62 14.30 4.79
N MET A 9 1.63 14.83 5.51
CA MET A 9 1.19 14.26 6.78
C MET A 9 0.58 12.87 6.60
N GLY A 10 -0.16 12.64 5.50
CA GLY A 10 -0.68 11.32 5.15
C GLY A 10 0.43 10.28 4.99
N GLU A 11 1.52 10.64 4.32
CA GLU A 11 2.69 9.76 4.16
C GLU A 11 3.42 9.49 5.48
N ARG A 12 3.51 10.48 6.38
CA ARG A 12 4.12 10.27 7.70
C ARG A 12 3.28 9.35 8.57
N LEU A 13 1.97 9.55 8.60
CA LEU A 13 1.05 8.67 9.34
C LEU A 13 1.10 7.24 8.79
N PHE A 14 1.09 7.07 7.47
CA PHE A 14 1.19 5.76 6.85
C PHE A 14 2.48 5.03 7.26
N ARG A 15 3.62 5.72 7.26
CA ARG A 15 4.90 5.17 7.74
C ARG A 15 4.84 4.76 9.21
N LEU A 16 4.27 5.61 10.07
CA LEU A 16 4.08 5.32 11.49
C LEU A 16 3.24 4.06 11.70
N PHE A 17 2.09 3.97 11.03
CA PHE A 17 1.21 2.82 11.14
C PHE A 17 1.87 1.51 10.69
N ARG A 18 2.68 1.56 9.62
CA ARG A 18 3.47 0.39 9.20
C ARG A 18 4.49 -0.04 10.24
N GLU A 19 5.19 0.90 10.86
CA GLU A 19 6.13 0.60 11.95
C GLU A 19 5.42 0.01 13.17
N LEU A 20 4.26 0.57 13.56
CA LEU A 20 3.47 0.05 14.67
C LEU A 20 2.96 -1.37 14.40
N ASN A 21 2.41 -1.63 13.20
CA ASN A 21 2.00 -2.97 12.78
C ASN A 21 3.14 -3.98 12.91
N LYS A 22 4.34 -3.64 12.43
CA LYS A 22 5.53 -4.50 12.53
C LYS A 22 6.02 -4.73 13.96
N ARG A 23 6.05 -3.69 14.79
CA ARG A 23 6.62 -3.75 16.14
C ARG A 23 5.66 -4.37 17.15
N LEU A 24 4.37 -4.07 17.04
CA LEU A 24 3.35 -4.50 18.00
C LEU A 24 2.55 -5.72 17.52
N ASN A 25 2.81 -6.19 16.30
CA ASN A 25 2.15 -7.34 15.69
C ASN A 25 0.62 -7.19 15.63
N THR A 26 0.15 -5.96 15.37
CA THR A 26 -1.27 -5.59 15.35
C THR A 26 -1.81 -5.48 13.92
N THR A 27 -3.11 -5.67 13.70
CA THR A 27 -3.74 -5.41 12.40
C THR A 27 -4.11 -3.94 12.26
N VAL A 28 -3.77 -3.33 11.12
CA VAL A 28 -4.10 -1.92 10.82
C VAL A 28 -4.92 -1.84 9.54
N LEU A 29 -6.06 -1.14 9.59
CA LEU A 29 -6.92 -0.82 8.44
C LEU A 29 -6.87 0.67 8.16
N ILE A 30 -6.48 1.05 6.94
CA ILE A 30 -6.40 2.44 6.50
C ILE A 30 -7.37 2.64 5.33
N ALA A 31 -8.30 3.58 5.48
CA ALA A 31 -9.22 3.98 4.42
C ALA A 31 -8.81 5.36 3.88
N THR A 32 -8.42 5.42 2.61
CA THR A 32 -7.99 6.66 1.94
C THR A 32 -8.59 6.77 0.54
N HIS A 33 -8.74 8.01 0.05
CA HIS A 33 -9.05 8.29 -1.35
C HIS A 33 -7.78 8.56 -2.19
N ASP A 34 -6.60 8.58 -1.55
CA ASP A 34 -5.31 8.80 -2.20
C ASP A 34 -4.77 7.49 -2.81
N LEU A 35 -4.94 7.36 -4.13
CA LEU A 35 -4.44 6.23 -4.90
C LEU A 35 -2.91 6.23 -5.07
N ALA A 36 -2.24 7.38 -4.95
CA ALA A 36 -0.79 7.45 -5.00
C ALA A 36 -0.18 6.79 -3.76
N LEU A 37 -0.71 7.07 -2.58
CA LEU A 37 -0.32 6.41 -1.33
C LEU A 37 -0.55 4.89 -1.39
N VAL A 38 -1.72 4.46 -1.88
CA VAL A 38 -2.04 3.03 -2.05
C VAL A 38 -1.03 2.33 -2.98
N ARG A 39 -0.66 2.95 -4.10
CA ARG A 39 0.35 2.39 -5.02
C ARG A 39 1.73 2.28 -4.37
N LYS A 40 2.14 3.27 -3.56
CA LYS A 40 3.40 3.25 -2.81
C LYS A 40 3.43 2.17 -1.72
N ALA A 41 2.27 1.79 -1.19
CA ALA A 41 2.17 0.76 -0.15
C ALA A 41 2.72 -0.60 -0.60
N ARG A 42 2.53 -0.96 -1.88
CA ARG A 42 2.87 -2.27 -2.46
C ARG A 42 2.34 -3.43 -1.61
N THR A 43 1.10 -3.31 -1.16
CA THR A 43 0.39 -4.36 -0.40
C THR A 43 -0.91 -4.70 -1.09
N ASP A 44 -1.53 -5.80 -0.68
CA ASP A 44 -2.92 -6.08 -1.00
C ASP A 44 -3.82 -4.95 -0.48
N VAL A 45 -4.84 -4.63 -1.26
CA VAL A 45 -5.78 -3.54 -1.00
C VAL A 45 -7.21 -4.06 -1.13
N LEU A 46 -8.12 -3.52 -0.31
CA LEU A 46 -9.55 -3.72 -0.47
C LEU A 46 -10.14 -2.49 -1.16
N ARG A 47 -10.65 -2.66 -2.37
CA ARG A 47 -11.35 -1.60 -3.10
C ARG A 47 -12.85 -1.72 -2.86
N LEU A 48 -13.45 -0.66 -2.35
CA LEU A 48 -14.89 -0.52 -2.20
C LEU A 48 -15.43 0.35 -3.34
N ALA A 49 -16.34 -0.19 -4.14
CA ALA A 49 -17.04 0.52 -5.22
C ALA A 49 -18.45 -0.05 -5.37
N ASP A 50 -19.46 0.81 -5.54
CA ASP A 50 -20.86 0.41 -5.76
C ASP A 50 -21.41 -0.56 -4.70
N GLY A 51 -20.98 -0.39 -3.44
CA GLY A 51 -21.35 -1.28 -2.33
C GLY A 51 -20.64 -2.64 -2.32
N MET A 52 -19.76 -2.91 -3.31
CA MET A 52 -19.01 -4.14 -3.44
C MET A 52 -17.56 -3.95 -2.98
N VAL A 53 -17.05 -4.93 -2.23
CA VAL A 53 -15.64 -4.99 -1.82
C VAL A 53 -14.91 -6.03 -2.66
N VAL A 54 -13.86 -5.60 -3.36
CA VAL A 54 -12.98 -6.48 -4.13
C VAL A 54 -11.55 -6.41 -3.59
N ARG A 55 -10.88 -7.56 -3.51
CA ARG A 55 -9.46 -7.62 -3.16
C ARG A 55 -8.63 -7.38 -4.42
N VAL A 56 -7.73 -6.41 -4.34
CA VAL A 56 -6.72 -6.12 -5.35
C VAL A 56 -5.38 -6.54 -4.77
N HIS A 57 -4.74 -7.53 -5.38
CA HIS A 57 -3.42 -7.97 -4.93
C HIS A 57 -2.34 -6.96 -5.28
N ALA A 58 -1.30 -6.90 -4.45
CA ALA A 58 -0.11 -6.13 -4.79
C ALA A 58 0.40 -6.58 -6.18
N PRO A 59 0.92 -5.67 -7.01
CA PRO A 59 1.56 -6.06 -8.25
C PRO A 59 2.69 -7.05 -7.92
N ALA A 60 2.73 -8.17 -8.63
CA ALA A 60 3.87 -9.08 -8.57
C ALA A 60 5.14 -8.30 -8.90
N GLU A 61 6.25 -8.65 -8.24
CA GLU A 61 7.55 -8.07 -8.58
C GLU A 61 7.76 -8.22 -10.10
N PRO A 62 8.08 -7.13 -10.82
CA PRO A 62 8.22 -7.20 -12.25
C PRO A 62 9.25 -8.29 -12.59
N PRO A 63 8.95 -9.18 -13.55
CA PRO A 63 9.87 -10.24 -13.91
C PRO A 63 11.22 -9.63 -14.28
N PRO A 64 12.35 -10.26 -13.87
CA PRO A 64 13.68 -9.75 -14.20
C PRO A 64 13.77 -9.53 -15.71
N ALA A 65 14.37 -8.41 -16.11
CA ALA A 65 14.46 -8.03 -17.50
C ALA A 65 15.05 -9.19 -18.34
N PRO A 66 14.47 -9.53 -19.49
CA PRO A 66 15.00 -10.59 -20.34
C PRO A 66 16.41 -10.21 -20.78
N GLY A 67 17.42 -10.94 -20.29
CA GLY A 67 18.83 -10.74 -20.69
C GLY A 67 19.87 -10.85 -19.57
N GLN A 68 19.50 -10.89 -18.30
CA GLN A 68 20.46 -11.19 -17.22
C GLN A 68 20.54 -12.70 -17.00
N GLY A 69 21.22 -13.39 -17.91
CA GLY A 69 21.71 -14.74 -17.65
C GLY A 69 22.77 -14.70 -16.54
N PRO A 70 22.94 -15.79 -15.77
CA PRO A 70 24.00 -15.85 -14.76
C PRO A 70 25.34 -15.66 -15.46
N ALA A 71 26.11 -14.65 -15.01
CA ALA A 71 27.51 -14.54 -15.35
C ALA A 71 28.20 -15.80 -14.86
N GLN A 72 28.59 -16.68 -15.79
CA GLN A 72 29.55 -17.75 -15.55
C GLN A 72 30.96 -17.18 -15.58
#